data_AF-A0A7C6GY51-F1
#
_entry.id   AF-A0A7C6GY51-F1
#
_cell.length_a   1.000
_cell.length_b   1.000
_cell.length_c   1.000
_cell.angle_alpha   90.00
_cell.angle_beta   90.00
_cell.angle_gamma   90.00
#
_symmetry.space_group_name_H-M   'P 1'
#
loop_
_entity.id
_entity.type
_entity.pdbx_description
1 polymer ?
#
loop_
_entity_poly.entity_id
_entity_poly.type
_entity_poly.pdbx_seq_one_letter_code
_entity_poly.pdbx_strand_id
1 'polypeptide(L)' 'MGLIKLDFSVEAPVKHVWNFGLKAEMIPQWQFDVVAVEGISGPIDHAGNKYTLVYKKAGLHLGSPVLL' A
#
# COMPACT_ATOMS: atom_id res chain seq x y z
N MET A 1 -17.57 8.35 -10.12
CA MET A 1 -16.29 8.03 -9.45
C MET A 1 -16.17 8.91 -8.24
N GLY A 2 -16.04 8.32 -7.04
CA GLY A 2 -15.84 9.07 -5.80
C GLY A 2 -14.36 9.18 -5.47
N LEU A 3 -13.96 10.29 -4.86
CA LEU A 3 -12.62 10.47 -4.30
C LEU A 3 -12.69 10.30 -2.78
N ILE A 4 -11.83 9.46 -2.22
CA ILE A 4 -11.62 9.37 -0.78
C ILE A 4 -10.21 9.90 -0.51
N LYS A 5 -10.09 10.91 0.36
CA LYS A 5 -8.82 11.42 0.85
C LYS A 5 -8.62 10.92 2.27
N LEU A 6 -7.45 10.32 2.52
CA LEU A 6 -7.02 9.88 3.84
C LEU A 6 -5.82 10.72 4.24
N ASP A 7 -5.96 11.46 5.34
CA ASP A 7 -4.87 12.20 5.96
C ASP A 7 -4.49 11.48 7.27
N PHE A 8 -3.21 11.19 7.46
CA PHE A 8 -2.68 10.60 8.69
C PHE A 8 -1.41 11.34 9.15
N SER A 9 -1.26 11.47 10.46
CA SER A 9 -0.10 12.09 11.10
C SER A 9 0.77 10.99 11.69
N VAL A 10 2.07 11.03 11.42
CA VAL A 10 3.05 10.04 11.92
C VAL A 10 4.11 10.78 12.72
N GLU A 11 4.22 10.45 14.00
CA GLU A 11 5.25 11.01 14.89
C GLU A 11 6.61 10.34 14.66
N ALA A 12 7.19 10.52 13.47
CA ALA A 12 8.49 9.99 13.11
C ALA A 12 9.23 10.92 12.14
N PRO A 13 10.58 10.84 12.06
CA PRO A 13 11.35 11.60 11.08
C PRO A 13 10.89 11.31 9.64
N VAL A 14 10.74 12.35 8.82
CA VAL A 14 10.27 12.25 7.43
C VAL A 14 11.05 11.21 6.62
N LYS A 15 12.38 11.14 6.79
CA LYS A 15 13.22 10.15 6.10
C LYS A 15 12.82 8.69 6.39
N HIS A 16 12.30 8.40 7.59
CA HIS A 16 11.84 7.07 7.95
C HIS A 16 10.46 6.78 7.38
N VAL A 17 9.56 7.77 7.43
CA VAL A 17 8.20 7.66 6.87
C VAL A 17 8.24 7.49 5.36
N TRP A 18 9.10 8.23 4.66
CA TRP A 18 9.26 8.13 3.22
C TRP A 18 9.73 6.73 2.80
N ASN A 19 10.84 6.25 3.38
CA ASN A 19 11.37 4.92 3.09
C ASN A 19 10.38 3.78 3.37
N PHE A 20 9.48 3.97 4.33
CA PHE A 20 8.43 3.03 4.67
C PHE A 20 7.35 2.98 3.58
N GLY A 21 6.93 4.14 3.07
CA GLY A 21 5.96 4.25 1.98
C GLY A 21 6.46 3.70 0.63
N LEU A 22 7.77 3.52 0.45
CA LEU A 22 8.36 2.98 -0.78
C LEU A 22 8.29 1.45 -0.89
N LYS A 23 8.02 0.75 0.23
CA LYS A 23 8.09 -0.72 0.31
C LYS A 23 6.71 -1.34 0.27
N ALA A 24 6.26 -1.73 -0.92
CA ALA A 24 4.94 -2.32 -1.11
C ALA A 24 4.74 -3.58 -0.23
N GLU A 25 5.78 -4.40 -0.05
CA GLU A 25 5.74 -5.60 0.78
C GLU A 25 5.47 -5.33 2.27
N MET A 26 5.71 -4.10 2.73
CA MET A 26 5.50 -3.71 4.12
C MET A 26 4.07 -3.25 4.41
N ILE A 27 3.24 -2.99 3.37
CA ILE A 27 1.86 -2.50 3.49
C ILE A 27 1.02 -3.27 4.52
N PRO A 28 1.04 -4.62 4.58
CA PRO A 28 0.23 -5.38 5.54
C PRO A 28 0.56 -5.09 7.01
N GLN A 29 1.74 -4.53 7.32
CA GLN A 29 2.14 -4.25 8.69
C GLN A 29 1.43 -3.03 9.29
N TRP A 30 0.90 -2.15 8.46
CA TRP A 30 0.33 -0.88 8.89
C TRP A 30 -1.05 -0.59 8.30
N GLN A 31 -1.45 -1.33 7.26
CA GLN A 31 -2.78 -1.27 6.69
C GLN A 31 -3.54 -2.57 6.99
N PHE A 32 -4.39 -2.53 8.03
CA PHE A 32 -5.02 -3.69 8.65
C PHE A 32 -5.90 -4.54 7.71
N ASP A 33 -6.42 -3.95 6.65
CA ASP A 33 -7.33 -4.60 5.71
C ASP A 33 -6.60 -5.24 4.53
N VAL A 34 -5.29 -5.02 4.38
CA VAL A 34 -4.42 -5.67 3.42
C VAL A 34 -3.78 -6.89 4.09
N VAL A 35 -4.01 -8.07 3.53
CA VAL A 35 -3.49 -9.34 4.06
C VAL A 35 -2.26 -9.84 3.32
N ALA A 36 -2.06 -9.41 2.07
CA ALA A 36 -0.89 -9.73 1.28
C ALA A 36 -0.65 -8.68 0.19
N VAL A 37 0.58 -8.65 -0.31
CA VAL A 37 0.97 -7.87 -1.48
C VAL A 37 1.69 -8.80 -2.45
N GLU A 38 1.26 -8.80 -3.69
CA GLU A 38 1.72 -9.74 -4.71
C GLU A 38 2.22 -9.01 -5.95
N GLY A 39 3.07 -9.69 -6.74
CA GLY A 39 3.51 -9.20 -8.05
C GLY A 39 4.28 -7.88 -8.01
N ILE A 40 5.06 -7.65 -6.95
CA ILE A 40 5.86 -6.44 -6.77
C ILE A 40 6.95 -6.38 -7.84
N SER A 41 6.89 -5.38 -8.70
CA SER A 41 7.89 -5.17 -9.77
C SER A 41 9.09 -4.32 -9.33
N GLY A 42 8.98 -3.60 -8.21
CA GLY A 42 10.00 -2.70 -7.70
C GLY A 42 9.46 -1.77 -6.60
N PRO A 43 10.31 -0.86 -6.08
CA PRO A 43 9.90 0.14 -5.08
C PRO A 43 8.87 1.14 -5.62
N ILE A 44 8.07 1.71 -4.72
CA ILE A 44 7.03 2.71 -5.02
C ILE A 44 7.64 4.11 -5.16
N ASP A 45 8.66 4.26 -6.02
CA ASP A 45 9.42 5.51 -6.19
C ASP A 45 9.37 6.10 -7.62
N HIS A 46 8.84 5.36 -8.60
CA HIS A 46 8.64 5.84 -9.96
C HIS A 46 7.41 5.23 -10.62
N ALA A 47 6.84 5.95 -11.60
CA ALA A 47 5.73 5.48 -12.40
C ALA A 47 6.11 4.22 -13.21
N GLY A 48 5.16 3.30 -13.35
CA GLY A 48 5.35 2.05 -14.10
C GLY A 48 5.62 0.82 -13.24
N ASN A 49 6.01 0.99 -11.97
CA ASN A 49 6.02 -0.11 -11.02
C ASN A 49 4.60 -0.49 -10.60
N LYS A 50 4.43 -1.79 -10.31
CA LYS A 50 3.13 -2.40 -10.05
C LYS A 50 3.21 -3.34 -8.87
N TYR A 51 2.08 -3.45 -8.20
CA TYR A 51 1.82 -4.47 -7.19
C TYR A 51 0.30 -4.68 -7.11
N THR A 52 -0.09 -5.84 -6.60
CA THR A 52 -1.48 -6.19 -6.31
C THR A 52 -1.66 -6.21 -4.81
N LEU A 53 -2.66 -5.48 -4.31
CA LEU A 53 -3.06 -5.56 -2.91
C LEU A 53 -4.15 -6.62 -2.77
N VAL A 54 -3.94 -7.56 -1.86
CA VAL A 54 -4.93 -8.54 -1.46
C VAL A 54 -5.59 -8.06 -0.17
N TYR A 55 -6.89 -7.81 -0.22
CA TYR A 55 -7.66 -7.30 0.90
C TYR A 55 -8.50 -8.38 1.54
N LYS A 56 -8.75 -8.23 2.85
CA LYS A 56 -9.83 -8.91 3.55
C LYS A 56 -10.88 -7.88 3.98
N LYS A 57 -12.06 -7.90 3.35
CA LYS A 57 -13.18 -7.00 3.67
C LYS A 57 -14.41 -7.82 4.04
N ALA A 58 -14.94 -7.62 5.25
CA ALA A 58 -16.10 -8.35 5.75
C ALA A 58 -16.02 -9.89 5.56
N GLY A 59 -14.81 -10.47 5.66
CA GLY A 59 -14.57 -11.90 5.44
C GLY A 59 -14.31 -12.33 4.00
N LEU A 60 -14.46 -11.45 3.01
CA LEU A 60 -14.18 -11.71 1.60
C LEU A 60 -12.73 -11.36 1.24
N HIS A 61 -12.09 -12.22 0.44
CA HIS A 61 -10.79 -11.95 -0.17
C HIS A 61 -10.98 -11.24 -1.51
N LEU A 62 -10.35 -10.08 -1.67
CA LEU A 62 -10.44 -9.26 -2.88
C LEU A 62 -9.03 -8.95 -3.39
N GLY A 63 -8.74 -9.25 -4.65
CA GLY A 63 -7.51 -8.81 -5.33
C GLY A 63 -7.78 -7.54 -6.12
N SER A 64 -6.97 -6.49 -5.91
CA SER A 64 -7.07 -5.26 -6.70
C SER A 64 -5.69 -4.81 -7.19
N PRO A 65 -5.50 -4.64 -8.52
CA PRO A 65 -4.25 -4.12 -9.06
C PRO A 65 -4.12 -2.62 -8.76
N VAL A 66 -2.93 -2.21 -8.31
CA VAL A 66 -2.60 -0.79 -8.10
C VAL A 66 -1.57 -0.36 -9.14
N LEU A 67 -1.86 0.73 -9.85
CA LEU A 67 -0.97 1.35 -10.83
C LEU A 67 -0.47 2.69 -10.27
N LEU A 68 0.85 2.88 -10.24
CA LEU A 68 1.53 4.12 -9.84
C LEU A 68 1.75 5.06 -11.03
#